data_AF-A0A0P9FHJ1-F1
#
_entry.id   AF-A0A0P9FHJ1-F1
#
_cell.length_a   1.000
_cell.length_b   1.000
_cell.length_c   1.000
_cell.angle_alpha   90.00
_cell.angle_beta   90.00
_cell.angle_gamma   90.00
#
_symmetry.space_group_name_H-M   'P 1'
#
loop_
_entity.id
_entity.type
_entity.pdbx_description
1 polymer ?
#
loop_
_entity_poly.entity_id
_entity_poly.type
_entity_poly.pdbx_seq_one_letter_code
_entity_poly.pdbx_strand_id
1 'polypeptide(L)'
;MGRRTLWLLLALPALLLALCSAGFARAWTQRGQELILPGAHNAEIKRTGLFKITASYELSDGRNVRHALQYMRNHGWKQIHTSNIERGVYTLVRSELSGYARDIVLLSVDDGDHTQIVVQYGRCFRSSWVTCV
;
A
#
# COMPACT_ATOMS: atom_id res chain seq x y z
N MET A 1 -39.50 10.91 25.90
CA MET A 1 -38.42 9.96 25.51
C MET A 1 -37.25 10.15 26.47
N GLY A 2 -36.86 9.10 27.20
CA GLY A 2 -35.94 9.20 28.33
C GLY A 2 -34.48 9.44 27.91
N ARG A 3 -33.74 10.20 28.72
CA ARG A 3 -32.31 10.53 28.53
C ARG A 3 -31.45 9.28 28.22
N ARG A 4 -31.80 8.11 28.76
CA ARG A 4 -31.14 6.81 28.51
C ARG A 4 -31.25 6.30 27.06
N THR A 5 -32.38 6.48 26.39
CA THR A 5 -32.55 6.04 24.98
C THR A 5 -31.75 6.92 24.02
N LEU A 6 -31.57 8.20 24.35
CA LEU A 6 -30.76 9.14 23.56
C LEU A 6 -29.25 8.83 23.65
N TRP A 7 -28.77 8.37 24.82
CA TRP A 7 -27.38 7.92 25.00
C TRP A 7 -27.09 6.61 24.26
N LEU A 8 -28.03 5.66 24.24
CA LEU A 8 -27.89 4.42 23.46
C LEU A 8 -27.89 4.69 21.95
N LEU A 9 -28.71 5.64 21.48
CA LEU A 9 -28.76 6.08 20.08
C LEU A 9 -27.48 6.80 19.61
N LEU A 10 -26.72 7.41 20.52
CA LEU A 10 -25.43 8.05 20.21
C LEU A 10 -24.23 7.10 20.40
N ALA A 11 -24.31 6.17 21.35
CA ALA A 11 -23.23 5.20 21.62
C ALA A 11 -23.07 4.17 20.50
N LEU A 12 -24.17 3.73 19.88
CA LEU A 12 -24.13 2.75 18.79
C LEU A 12 -23.40 3.27 17.53
N PRO A 13 -23.70 4.47 16.99
CA PRO A 13 -22.96 5.01 15.86
C PRO A 13 -21.51 5.33 16.21
N ALA A 14 -21.22 5.79 17.44
CA ALA A 14 -19.85 6.01 17.90
C ALA A 14 -19.04 4.71 17.94
N LEU A 15 -19.64 3.62 18.42
CA LEU A 15 -19.01 2.29 18.45
C LEU A 15 -18.78 1.74 17.03
N LEU A 16 -19.74 1.94 16.12
CA LEU A 16 -19.60 1.56 14.70
C LEU A 16 -18.47 2.34 14.01
N LEU A 17 -18.35 3.64 14.29
CA LEU A 17 -17.26 4.48 13.77
C LEU A 17 -15.90 4.04 14.33
N ALA A 18 -15.82 3.71 15.61
CA ALA A 18 -14.60 3.18 16.24
C ALA A 18 -14.19 1.82 15.63
N LEU A 19 -15.14 0.92 15.39
CA LEU A 19 -14.87 -0.38 14.76
C LEU A 19 -14.43 -0.23 13.29
N CYS A 20 -15.08 0.65 12.52
CA CYS A 20 -14.70 0.93 11.14
C CYS A 20 -13.29 1.54 11.04
N SER A 21 -12.96 2.50 11.90
CA SER A 21 -11.63 3.13 11.91
C SER A 21 -10.53 2.16 12.35
N ALA A 22 -10.79 1.29 13.33
CA ALA A 22 -9.85 0.26 13.74
C ALA A 22 -9.61 -0.79 12.64
N GLY A 23 -10.68 -1.23 11.95
CA GLY A 23 -10.58 -2.13 10.81
C GLY A 23 -9.78 -1.53 9.66
N PHE A 24 -10.03 -0.26 9.35
CA PHE A 24 -9.27 0.48 8.35
C PHE A 24 -7.79 0.61 8.73
N ALA A 25 -7.49 0.96 9.98
CA ALA A 25 -6.11 1.07 10.47
C ALA A 25 -5.37 -0.28 10.38
N ARG A 26 -6.02 -1.38 10.74
CA ARG A 26 -5.42 -2.72 10.68
C ARG A 26 -5.17 -3.19 9.24
N ALA A 27 -6.13 -2.97 8.35
CA ALA A 27 -5.93 -3.27 6.93
C ALA A 27 -4.77 -2.44 6.36
N TRP A 28 -4.65 -1.19 6.79
CA TRP A 28 -3.60 -0.28 6.36
C TRP A 28 -2.21 -0.70 6.86
N THR A 29 -2.07 -1.07 8.13
CA THR A 29 -0.79 -1.56 8.68
C THR A 29 -0.36 -2.86 8.01
N GLN A 30 -1.29 -3.79 7.80
CA GLN A 30 -1.00 -5.04 7.09
C GLN A 30 -0.49 -4.76 5.67
N ARG A 31 -1.11 -3.83 4.93
CA ARG A 31 -0.64 -3.44 3.60
C ARG A 31 0.74 -2.77 3.63
N GLY A 32 1.00 -1.89 4.60
CA GLY A 32 2.33 -1.30 4.76
C GLY A 32 3.42 -2.35 4.99
N GLN A 33 3.13 -3.37 5.81
CA GLN A 33 4.06 -4.47 6.08
C GLN A 33 4.31 -5.37 4.86
N GLU A 34 3.29 -5.64 4.04
CA GLU A 34 3.43 -6.42 2.80
C GLU A 34 4.41 -5.78 1.79
N LEU A 35 4.62 -4.46 1.87
CA LEU A 35 5.51 -3.71 0.97
C LEU A 35 6.99 -3.77 1.40
N ILE A 36 7.26 -4.16 2.64
CA ILE A 36 8.62 -4.25 3.19
C ILE A 36 9.16 -5.64 2.92
N LEU A 37 10.38 -5.70 2.40
CA LEU A 37 11.04 -6.97 2.16
C LEU A 37 11.43 -7.68 3.47
N PRO A 38 11.30 -9.02 3.56
CA PRO A 38 11.76 -9.76 4.72
C PRO A 38 13.26 -9.57 4.94
N GLY A 39 13.64 -9.14 6.14
CA GLY A 39 15.04 -8.84 6.47
C GLY A 39 15.51 -7.42 6.09
N ALA A 40 14.61 -6.55 5.62
CA ALA A 40 14.96 -5.15 5.39
C ALA A 40 15.25 -4.42 6.71
N HIS A 41 16.14 -3.42 6.64
CA HIS A 41 16.55 -2.57 7.75
C HIS A 41 16.04 -1.14 7.55
N ASN A 42 16.04 -0.36 8.64
CA ASN A 42 15.68 1.07 8.62
C ASN A 42 14.35 1.36 7.90
N ALA A 43 13.36 0.49 8.10
CA ALA A 43 12.09 0.59 7.40
C ALA A 43 11.23 1.73 7.97
N GLU A 44 10.93 2.71 7.14
CA GLU A 44 9.98 3.77 7.40
C GLU A 44 8.72 3.58 6.55
N ILE A 45 7.55 3.75 7.16
CA ILE A 45 6.27 3.77 6.46
C ILE A 45 5.61 5.12 6.70
N LYS A 46 5.40 5.89 5.64
CA LYS A 46 4.73 7.18 5.65
C LYS A 46 3.39 7.08 4.94
N ARG A 47 2.34 7.57 5.61
CA ARG A 47 1.03 7.74 4.99
C ARG A 47 1.00 9.06 4.24
N THR A 48 0.91 8.99 2.91
CA THR A 48 0.88 10.17 2.04
C THR A 48 -0.53 10.48 1.50
N GLY A 49 -1.52 9.68 1.86
CA GLY A 49 -2.93 9.93 1.55
C GLY A 49 -3.87 8.88 2.12
N LEU A 50 -5.16 8.97 1.79
CA LEU A 50 -6.16 7.98 2.19
C LEU A 50 -5.85 6.59 1.63
N PHE A 51 -5.35 6.54 0.39
CA PHE A 51 -5.04 5.30 -0.36
C PHE A 51 -3.61 5.24 -0.87
N LYS A 52 -2.72 6.05 -0.27
CA LYS A 52 -1.31 6.17 -0.66
C LYS A 52 -0.40 5.90 0.53
N ILE A 53 0.60 5.06 0.30
CA ILE A 53 1.63 4.68 1.29
C ILE A 53 2.98 4.83 0.60
N THR A 54 3.93 5.46 1.28
CA THR A 54 5.33 5.44 0.87
C THR A 54 6.09 4.68 1.93
N ALA A 55 6.73 3.58 1.55
CA ALA A 55 7.67 2.87 2.40
C ALA A 55 9.08 3.08 1.87
N SER A 56 10.05 3.28 2.76
CA SER A 56 11.47 3.33 2.42
C SER A 56 12.22 2.39 3.35
N TYR A 57 13.12 1.58 2.82
CA TYR A 57 13.91 0.64 3.61
C TYR A 57 15.22 0.31 2.91
N GLU A 58 16.19 -0.16 3.68
CA GLU A 58 17.44 -0.70 3.18
C GLU A 58 17.31 -2.22 3.00
N LEU A 59 17.79 -2.73 1.87
CA LEU A 59 17.88 -4.15 1.62
C LEU A 59 18.98 -4.76 2.50
N SER A 60 18.75 -5.98 3.00
CA SER A 60 19.79 -6.77 3.66
C SER A 60 20.98 -7.01 2.73
N ASP A 61 22.17 -7.18 3.32
CA ASP A 61 23.41 -7.47 2.60
C ASP A 61 23.25 -8.56 1.53
N GLY A 62 23.81 -8.29 0.34
CA GLY A 62 23.78 -9.21 -0.81
C GLY A 62 22.45 -9.26 -1.56
N ARG A 63 21.41 -8.54 -1.11
CA ARG A 63 20.17 -8.38 -1.89
C ARG A 63 20.24 -7.13 -2.77
N ASN A 64 19.43 -7.15 -3.81
CA ASN A 64 19.30 -6.05 -4.77
C ASN A 64 17.84 -5.91 -5.20
N VAL A 65 17.58 -4.91 -6.03
CA VAL A 65 16.23 -4.65 -6.57
C VAL A 65 15.59 -5.87 -7.25
N ARG A 66 16.36 -6.77 -7.87
CA ARG A 66 15.81 -7.98 -8.51
C ARG A 66 15.17 -8.92 -7.49
N HIS A 67 15.74 -9.02 -6.29
CA HIS A 67 15.17 -9.80 -5.19
C HIS A 67 13.85 -9.18 -4.72
N ALA A 68 13.78 -7.84 -4.64
CA ALA A 68 12.54 -7.14 -4.32
C ALA A 68 11.45 -7.40 -5.37
N LEU A 69 11.79 -7.30 -6.65
CA LEU A 69 10.86 -7.59 -7.74
C LEU A 69 10.42 -9.06 -7.75
N GLN A 70 11.31 -10.00 -7.42
CA GLN A 70 10.95 -11.41 -7.30
C GLN A 70 10.02 -11.67 -6.12
N TYR A 71 10.30 -11.08 -4.95
CA TYR A 71 9.42 -11.16 -3.79
C TYR A 71 8.02 -10.65 -4.13
N MET A 72 7.91 -9.47 -4.76
CA MET A 72 6.62 -8.90 -5.15
C MET A 72 5.88 -9.80 -6.16
N ARG A 73 6.59 -10.35 -7.16
CA ARG A 73 5.98 -11.30 -8.11
C ARG A 73 5.41 -12.55 -7.42
N ASN A 74 6.13 -13.09 -6.44
CA ASN A 74 5.65 -14.23 -5.65
C ASN A 74 4.40 -13.89 -4.81
N HIS A 75 4.18 -12.60 -4.50
CA HIS A 75 3.00 -12.09 -3.79
C HIS A 75 1.89 -11.59 -4.73
N GLY A 76 1.90 -12.03 -5.98
CA GLY A 76 0.85 -11.78 -6.97
C GLY A 76 0.93 -10.42 -7.65
N TRP A 77 2.03 -9.68 -7.49
CA TRP A 77 2.26 -8.42 -8.20
C TRP A 77 2.77 -8.69 -9.62
N LYS A 78 2.18 -8.02 -10.60
CA LYS A 78 2.57 -8.13 -12.01
C LYS A 78 3.27 -6.87 -12.44
N GLN A 79 4.51 -6.98 -12.93
CA GLN A 79 5.23 -5.83 -13.47
C GLN A 79 4.60 -5.40 -14.79
N ILE A 80 4.39 -4.09 -14.96
CA ILE A 80 3.97 -3.49 -16.22
C ILE A 80 5.01 -2.47 -16.66
N HIS A 81 5.25 -2.41 -17.96
CA HIS A 81 6.08 -1.38 -18.56
C HIS A 81 5.17 -0.22 -18.94
N THR A 82 5.46 0.97 -18.43
CA THR A 82 4.78 2.18 -18.88
C THR A 82 5.82 3.08 -19.54
N SER A 83 5.40 3.81 -20.58
CA SER A 83 6.29 4.59 -21.44
C SER A 83 6.81 5.87 -20.81
N ASN A 84 6.30 6.26 -19.64
CA ASN A 84 6.52 7.58 -19.04
C ASN A 84 7.13 7.51 -17.63
N ILE A 85 7.96 6.50 -17.37
CA ILE A 85 8.54 6.27 -16.05
C ILE A 85 10.05 6.46 -16.09
N GLU A 86 10.54 7.18 -15.08
CA GLU A 86 11.95 7.45 -14.84
C GLU A 86 12.77 6.15 -14.81
N ARG A 87 14.01 6.20 -15.32
CA ARG A 87 14.92 5.06 -15.26
C ARG A 87 15.13 4.70 -13.78
N GLY A 88 15.10 3.40 -13.47
CA GLY A 88 15.25 2.93 -12.09
C GLY A 88 13.94 2.76 -11.31
N VAL A 89 12.80 3.13 -11.91
CA VAL A 89 11.47 2.93 -11.31
C VAL A 89 10.73 1.78 -11.98
N TYR A 90 10.26 0.83 -11.18
CA TYR A 90 9.53 -0.36 -11.61
C TYR A 90 8.07 -0.25 -11.19
N THR A 91 7.14 -0.36 -12.15
CA THR A 91 5.70 -0.38 -11.85
C THR A 91 5.17 -1.79 -11.76
N LEU A 92 4.50 -2.08 -10.66
CA LEU A 92 3.80 -3.34 -10.44
C LEU A 92 2.33 -3.08 -10.14
N VAL A 93 1.47 -3.98 -10.61
CA VAL A 93 0.02 -3.91 -10.40
C VAL A 93 -0.51 -5.24 -9.88
N ARG A 94 -1.52 -5.14 -9.02
CA ARG A 94 -2.27 -6.29 -8.50
C ARG A 94 -3.76 -5.93 -8.52
N SER A 95 -4.55 -6.69 -9.25
CA SER A 95 -6.00 -6.50 -9.28
C SER A 95 -6.65 -7.35 -8.20
N GLU A 96 -7.63 -6.78 -7.50
CA GLU A 96 -8.50 -7.59 -6.63
C GLU A 96 -9.40 -8.50 -7.47
N LEU A 97 -9.88 -9.59 -6.86
CA LEU A 97 -10.76 -10.57 -7.52
C LEU A 97 -12.01 -9.95 -8.14
N SER A 98 -12.54 -8.87 -7.54
CA SER A 98 -13.71 -8.15 -8.04
C SER A 98 -13.43 -7.31 -9.28
N GLY A 99 -12.16 -7.05 -9.63
CA GLY A 99 -11.75 -6.16 -10.72
C GLY A 99 -12.07 -4.67 -10.50
N TYR A 100 -12.71 -4.32 -9.38
CA TYR A 100 -13.13 -2.95 -9.04
C TYR A 100 -11.98 -2.11 -8.47
N ALA A 101 -11.02 -2.74 -7.78
CA ALA A 101 -9.84 -2.08 -7.27
C ALA A 101 -8.59 -2.63 -7.95
N ARG A 102 -7.68 -1.71 -8.28
CA ARG A 102 -6.33 -2.03 -8.74
C ARG A 102 -5.34 -1.39 -7.78
N ASP A 103 -4.53 -2.25 -7.18
CA ASP A 103 -3.37 -1.84 -6.41
C ASP A 103 -2.21 -1.59 -7.37
N ILE A 104 -1.50 -0.49 -7.16
CA ILE A 104 -0.33 -0.07 -7.95
C ILE A 104 0.81 0.15 -6.97
N VAL A 105 1.98 -0.37 -7.31
CA VAL A 105 3.23 -0.13 -6.60
C VAL A 105 4.27 0.40 -7.58
N LEU A 106 4.90 1.51 -7.22
CA LEU A 106 6.11 2.01 -7.84
C LEU A 106 7.27 1.66 -6.90
N LEU A 107 8.24 0.93 -7.43
CA LEU A 107 9.45 0.57 -6.69
C LEU A 107 10.62 1.29 -7.35
N SER A 108 11.23 2.22 -6.63
CA SER A 108 12.42 2.94 -7.07
C SER A 108 13.61 2.56 -6.21
N VAL A 109 14.78 2.54 -6.84
CA VAL A 109 16.07 2.45 -6.16
C VAL A 109 16.59 3.87 -6.06
N ASP A 110 17.11 4.28 -4.90
CA ASP A 110 17.73 5.60 -4.83
C ASP A 110 18.99 5.64 -5.71
N ASP A 111 19.18 6.73 -6.44
CA ASP A 111 20.25 6.86 -7.44
C ASP A 111 21.65 6.94 -6.79
N GLY A 112 21.70 7.30 -5.50
CA GLY A 112 22.94 7.36 -4.72
C GLY A 112 23.30 6.06 -3.99
N ASP A 113 22.29 5.28 -3.59
CA ASP A 113 22.48 4.04 -2.82
C ASP A 113 21.57 2.92 -3.35
N HIS A 114 22.19 1.98 -4.08
CA HIS A 114 21.50 0.84 -4.68
C HIS A 114 20.90 -0.15 -3.67
N THR A 115 21.12 0.06 -2.38
CA THR A 115 20.55 -0.74 -1.30
C THR A 115 19.27 -0.11 -0.73
N GLN A 116 19.06 1.20 -0.91
CA GLN A 116 17.85 1.87 -0.45
C GLN A 116 16.73 1.74 -1.49
N ILE A 117 15.61 1.18 -1.04
CA ILE A 117 14.41 0.98 -1.85
C ILE A 117 13.30 1.89 -1.33
N VAL A 118 12.67 2.60 -2.26
CA VAL A 118 11.46 3.36 -2.00
C VAL A 118 10.30 2.69 -2.73
N VAL A 119 9.26 2.34 -1.97
CA VAL A 119 8.05 1.70 -2.47
C VAL A 119 6.88 2.65 -2.28
N GLN A 120 6.33 3.14 -3.37
CA GLN A 120 5.12 3.94 -3.36
C GLN A 120 3.93 3.08 -3.77
N TYR A 121 3.03 2.85 -2.83
CA TYR A 121 1.77 2.15 -3.04
C TYR A 121 0.64 3.15 -3.23
N GLY A 122 -0.21 2.86 -4.22
CA GLY A 122 -1.47 3.53 -4.46
C GLY A 122 -2.55 2.51 -4.74
N ARG A 123 -3.75 2.73 -4.19
CA ARG A 123 -4.95 1.99 -4.60
C ARG A 123 -5.83 2.89 -5.46
N CYS A 124 -6.17 2.38 -6.64
CA CYS A 124 -7.07 3.00 -7.57
C CYS A 124 -8.41 2.26 -7.59
N PHE A 125 -9.50 3.00 -7.53
CA PHE A 125 -10.84 2.45 -7.70
C PHE A 125 -11.31 2.72 -9.11
N ARG A 126 -11.79 1.65 -9.76
CA ARG A 126 -12.30 1.70 -11.11
C ARG A 126 -13.70 2.32 -11.08
N SER A 127 -13.81 3.59 -11.46
CA SER A 127 -15.12 4.27 -11.58
C SER A 127 -15.79 4.01 -12.93
N SER A 128 -15.01 3.66 -13.95
CA SER A 128 -15.48 3.28 -15.29
C SER A 128 -14.54 2.26 -15.94
N TRP A 129 -14.86 1.76 -17.14
CA TRP A 129 -13.97 0.81 -17.83
C TRP A 129 -12.56 1.37 -18.13
N VAL A 130 -12.40 2.70 -18.13
CA VAL A 130 -11.20 3.39 -18.63
C VAL A 130 -10.53 4.28 -17.56
N THR A 131 -11.25 4.69 -16.52
CA THR A 131 -10.75 5.65 -15.51
C THR A 131 -10.58 5.05 -14.12
N CYS A 132 -9.43 5.33 -13.52
CA CYS A 132 -9.08 5.03 -12.13
C CYS A 132 -9.10 6.34 -11.33
N VAL A 133 -9.76 6.35 -10.17
CA VAL A 133 -9.78 7.46 -9.18
C VAL A 133 -8.99 7.06 -7.96
#